data_AF-A0A813UDT1-F1
#
_entry.id   AF-A0A813UDT1-F1
#
_cell.length_a   1.000
_cell.length_b   1.000
_cell.length_c   1.000
_cell.angle_alpha   90.00
_cell.angle_beta   90.00
_cell.angle_gamma   90.00
#
_symmetry.space_group_name_H-M   'P 1'
#
loop_
_entity.id
_entity.type
_entity.pdbx_description
1 polymer ?
#
loop_
_entity_poly.entity_id
_entity_poly.type
_entity_poly.pdbx_seq_one_letter_code
_entity_poly.pdbx_strand_id
1 'polypeptide(L)'
;MEITSISLLIIMTCNSTKSSSTMIDLLLHNGDLILSTDFIDCPFSDHHFIIAKLDIKKPPNSLKQIECRNLSADNILKINSLIERIDFKPIRNFDNINEKWFYVKNEITKIMDYIAPLRKITLKMSTNFHGMMIIYFA
;
A
#
# COMPACT_ATOMS: atom_id res chain seq x y z
N MET A 1 -60.26 -26.90 -2.65
CA MET A 1 -59.68 -25.64 -2.19
C MET A 1 -58.54 -26.01 -1.26
N GLU A 2 -57.27 -25.70 -1.48
CA GLU A 2 -56.62 -24.76 -2.38
C GLU A 2 -55.15 -25.18 -2.54
N ILE A 3 -54.68 -25.06 -3.78
CA ILE A 3 -53.40 -24.48 -4.23
C ILE A 3 -52.12 -25.24 -3.85
N THR A 4 -51.63 -25.91 -4.89
CA THR A 4 -50.24 -26.31 -5.16
C THR A 4 -49.24 -25.16 -5.15
N SER A 5 -47.95 -25.54 -5.21
CA SER A 5 -46.80 -24.80 -5.79
C SER A 5 -45.96 -24.05 -4.73
N ILE A 6 -44.63 -24.00 -4.71
CA ILE A 6 -43.57 -24.21 -5.72
C ILE A 6 -42.30 -24.70 -5.00
N SER A 7 -41.66 -25.68 -5.61
CA SER A 7 -40.25 -26.07 -5.44
C SER A 7 -39.27 -24.89 -5.55
N LEU A 8 -38.59 -24.53 -4.46
CA LEU A 8 -37.31 -23.81 -4.54
C LEU A 8 -36.17 -24.74 -4.16
N LEU A 9 -35.67 -25.43 -5.19
CA LEU A 9 -34.41 -26.15 -5.19
C LEU A 9 -33.25 -25.13 -5.15
N ILE A 10 -32.97 -24.56 -3.97
CA ILE A 10 -31.71 -23.83 -3.77
C ILE A 10 -30.64 -24.89 -3.48
N ILE A 11 -29.99 -25.38 -4.53
CA ILE A 11 -28.69 -26.05 -4.41
C ILE A 11 -27.67 -24.95 -4.11
N MET A 12 -27.64 -24.49 -2.86
CA MET A 12 -26.44 -23.89 -2.31
C MET A 12 -25.63 -25.04 -1.74
N THR A 13 -24.39 -25.18 -2.20
CA THR A 13 -23.35 -25.99 -1.56
C THR A 13 -23.25 -25.56 -0.09
N CYS A 14 -24.03 -26.20 0.77
CA CYS A 14 -24.12 -25.85 2.17
C CYS A 14 -22.91 -26.48 2.87
N ASN A 15 -22.07 -25.66 3.49
CA ASN A 15 -21.05 -26.13 4.41
C ASN A 15 -21.72 -27.07 5.43
N SER A 16 -21.14 -28.24 5.66
CA SER A 16 -21.73 -29.27 6.51
C SER A 16 -22.10 -28.70 7.89
N THR A 17 -23.39 -28.62 8.18
CA THR A 17 -23.88 -28.23 9.51
C THR A 17 -23.64 -29.38 10.47
N LYS A 18 -22.70 -29.22 11.41
CA LYS A 18 -22.49 -30.18 12.50
C LYS A 18 -23.38 -29.78 13.68
N SER A 19 -24.25 -30.66 14.12
CA SER A 19 -25.15 -30.44 15.26
C SER A 19 -24.54 -30.97 16.55
N SER A 20 -24.43 -30.10 17.57
CA SER A 20 -24.14 -30.47 18.97
C SER A 20 -25.42 -30.31 19.81
N SER A 21 -25.53 -31.04 20.93
CA SER A 21 -26.66 -30.94 21.87
C SER A 21 -26.81 -29.54 22.47
N THR A 22 -25.73 -28.76 22.51
CA THR A 22 -25.69 -27.38 23.00
C THR A 22 -24.94 -26.52 21.98
N MET A 23 -25.67 -25.80 21.12
CA MET A 23 -25.10 -24.80 20.19
C MET A 23 -24.85 -23.47 20.92
N ILE A 24 -24.00 -23.50 21.94
CA ILE A 24 -23.74 -22.32 22.80
C ILE A 24 -22.53 -21.55 22.31
N ASP A 25 -21.55 -22.24 21.73
CA ASP A 25 -20.35 -21.65 21.16
C ASP A 25 -20.57 -21.40 19.66
N LEU A 26 -20.54 -20.13 19.23
CA LEU A 26 -20.91 -19.70 17.89
C LEU A 26 -19.78 -18.92 17.22
N LEU A 27 -19.53 -19.23 15.95
CA LEU A 27 -18.62 -18.46 15.10
C LEU A 27 -19.44 -17.79 13.99
N LEU A 28 -19.67 -16.49 14.13
CA LEU A 28 -20.40 -15.66 13.18
C LEU A 28 -19.43 -14.87 12.31
N HIS A 29 -19.62 -14.90 11.00
CA HIS A 29 -18.83 -14.12 10.06
C HIS A 29 -19.71 -13.57 8.93
N ASN A 30 -19.30 -12.45 8.35
CA ASN A 30 -19.97 -11.84 7.21
C ASN A 30 -19.21 -12.20 5.93
N GLY A 31 -19.87 -12.87 4.98
CA GLY A 31 -19.32 -13.23 3.66
C GLY A 31 -18.61 -14.58 3.60
N ASP A 32 -18.09 -15.00 2.44
CA ASP A 32 -17.60 -16.38 2.20
C ASP A 32 -16.15 -16.64 2.66
N LEU A 33 -15.73 -16.03 3.77
CA LEU A 33 -14.35 -16.14 4.25
C LEU A 33 -14.03 -17.53 4.83
N ILE A 34 -15.03 -18.31 5.23
CA ILE A 34 -14.82 -19.61 5.88
C ILE A 34 -14.85 -20.74 4.86
N LEU A 35 -13.71 -21.43 4.73
CA LEU A 35 -13.56 -22.62 3.90
C LEU A 35 -14.06 -23.88 4.59
N SER A 36 -13.84 -24.00 5.90
CA SER A 36 -14.28 -25.15 6.70
C SER A 36 -14.28 -24.81 8.18
N THR A 37 -15.14 -25.48 8.94
CA THR A 37 -15.16 -25.41 10.41
C THR A 37 -14.95 -26.80 11.01
N ASP A 38 -14.34 -26.85 12.19
CA ASP A 38 -14.21 -28.07 12.97
C ASP A 38 -14.17 -27.77 14.46
N PHE A 39 -14.19 -28.82 15.28
CA PHE A 39 -14.01 -28.69 16.72
C PHE A 39 -12.92 -29.63 17.23
N ILE A 40 -12.26 -29.24 18.32
CA ILE A 40 -11.28 -30.06 19.04
C ILE A 40 -11.66 -30.06 20.52
N ASP A 41 -11.64 -31.24 21.13
CA ASP A 41 -11.90 -31.40 22.57
C ASP A 41 -10.88 -30.62 23.41
N CYS A 42 -11.36 -29.88 24.41
CA CYS A 42 -10.50 -29.16 25.34
C CYS A 42 -10.15 -30.04 26.54
N PRO A 43 -8.87 -30.31 26.86
CA PRO A 43 -8.52 -31.21 27.96
C PRO A 43 -8.72 -30.59 29.36
N PHE A 44 -9.07 -29.31 29.44
CA PHE A 44 -9.18 -28.55 30.71
C PHE A 44 -10.48 -27.73 30.81
N SER A 45 -11.43 -27.92 29.90
CA SER A 45 -12.75 -27.29 29.93
C SER A 45 -13.79 -28.25 29.39
N ASP A 46 -15.02 -28.10 29.86
CA ASP A 46 -16.24 -28.71 29.33
C ASP A 46 -16.69 -28.14 27.97
N HIS A 47 -16.06 -27.05 27.51
CA HIS A 47 -16.26 -26.48 26.17
C HIS A 47 -15.26 -27.03 25.15
N HIS A 48 -15.71 -27.18 23.89
CA HIS A 48 -14.84 -27.57 22.77
C HIS A 48 -14.21 -26.35 22.13
N PHE A 49 -13.00 -26.47 21.60
CA PHE A 49 -12.42 -25.43 20.75
C PHE A 49 -13.09 -25.45 19.39
N ILE A 50 -13.67 -24.33 18.97
CA ILE A 50 -14.16 -24.15 17.60
C ILE A 50 -13.03 -23.60 16.75
N ILE A 51 -12.77 -24.25 15.61
CA ILE A 51 -11.73 -23.86 14.66
C ILE A 51 -12.38 -23.57 13.31
N ALA A 52 -11.96 -22.48 12.67
CA ALA A 52 -12.36 -22.16 11.31
C ALA A 52 -11.12 -21.96 10.42
N LYS A 53 -11.15 -22.56 9.23
CA LYS A 53 -10.18 -22.30 8.17
C LYS A 53 -10.69 -21.14 7.34
N LEU A 54 -9.89 -20.07 7.27
CA LEU A 54 -10.27 -18.84 6.56
C LEU A 54 -9.55 -18.73 5.21
N ASP A 55 -10.25 -18.32 4.16
CA ASP A 55 -9.67 -17.92 2.86
C ASP A 55 -9.23 -16.46 2.89
N ILE A 56 -8.23 -16.17 3.72
CA ILE A 56 -7.65 -14.83 3.76
C ILE A 56 -6.52 -14.79 2.75
N LYS A 57 -6.75 -14.10 1.63
CA LYS A 57 -5.67 -13.74 0.71
C LYS A 57 -4.71 -12.81 1.45
N LYS A 58 -3.44 -13.21 1.54
CA LYS A 58 -2.39 -12.31 2.01
C LYS A 58 -2.43 -11.05 1.14
N PRO A 59 -2.50 -9.83 1.74
CA PRO A 59 -2.42 -8.62 0.95
C PRO A 59 -1.13 -8.68 0.12
N PRO A 60 -1.18 -8.32 -1.17
CA PRO A 60 0.02 -8.34 -1.99
C PRO A 60 1.08 -7.50 -1.28
N ASN A 61 2.26 -8.10 -1.07
CA ASN A 61 3.43 -7.35 -0.61
C ASN A 61 3.85 -6.42 -1.76
N SER A 62 3.11 -5.33 -1.96
CA SER A 62 3.48 -4.32 -2.92
C SER A 62 4.71 -3.62 -2.38
N LEU A 63 5.85 -3.93 -3.01
CA LEU A 63 7.08 -3.21 -2.81
C LEU A 63 6.82 -1.76 -3.21
N LYS A 64 6.82 -0.84 -2.23
CA LYS A 64 6.65 0.59 -2.52
C LYS A 64 7.96 1.09 -3.14
N GLN A 65 7.90 1.45 -4.41
CA GLN A 65 8.99 2.17 -5.06
C GLN A 65 8.80 3.66 -4.85
N ILE A 66 9.86 4.33 -4.45
CA ILE A 66 9.89 5.79 -4.36
C ILE A 66 11.08 6.33 -5.14
N GLU A 67 10.94 7.55 -5.65
CA GLU A 67 12.00 8.29 -6.32
C GLU A 67 12.61 9.26 -5.32
N CYS A 68 13.95 9.23 -5.19
CA CYS A 68 14.67 10.07 -4.25
C CYS A 68 15.98 10.58 -4.85
N ARG A 69 16.53 11.62 -4.24
CA ARG A 69 17.86 12.18 -4.55
C ARG A 69 18.71 12.16 -3.30
N ASN A 70 20.01 11.94 -3.47
CA ASN A 70 20.96 12.05 -2.36
C ASN A 70 21.34 13.52 -2.14
N LEU A 71 20.68 14.19 -1.19
CA LEU A 71 20.98 15.56 -0.76
C LEU A 71 21.80 15.56 0.54
N SER A 72 22.93 14.85 0.55
CA SER A 72 23.93 14.98 1.61
C SER A 72 24.44 16.42 1.71
N ALA A 73 24.98 16.81 2.87
CA ALA A 73 25.54 18.16 3.08
C ALA A 73 26.55 18.55 2.01
N ASP A 74 27.45 17.63 1.64
CA ASP A 74 28.44 17.85 0.58
C ASP A 74 27.80 18.10 -0.78
N ASN A 75 26.73 17.36 -1.11
CA ASN A 75 26.00 17.55 -2.37
C ASN A 75 25.26 18.88 -2.38
N ILE A 76 24.67 19.30 -1.26
CA ILE A 76 23.99 20.59 -1.12
C ILE A 76 24.99 21.74 -1.33
N LEU A 77 26.17 21.67 -0.70
CA LEU A 77 27.21 22.69 -0.89
C LEU A 77 27.64 22.81 -2.36
N LYS A 78 27.85 21.67 -3.03
CA LYS A 78 28.16 21.65 -4.47
C LYS A 78 27.03 22.25 -5.31
N ILE A 79 25.78 21.91 -5.01
CA ILE A 79 24.61 22.45 -5.73
C ILE A 79 24.56 23.96 -5.57
N ASN A 80 24.68 24.49 -4.36
CA ASN A 80 24.68 25.93 -4.10
C ASN A 80 25.79 26.64 -4.88
N SER A 81 27.01 26.09 -4.85
CA SER A 81 28.15 26.67 -5.57
C SER A 81 27.96 26.72 -7.09
N LEU A 82 27.19 25.79 -7.68
CA LEU A 82 26.88 25.80 -9.11
C LEU A 82 25.72 26.73 -9.43
N ILE A 83 24.72 26.84 -8.54
CA ILE A 83 23.59 27.76 -8.70
C ILE A 83 24.06 29.21 -8.72
N GLU A 84 25.00 29.57 -7.84
CA GLU A 84 25.59 30.93 -7.80
C GLU A 84 26.31 31.31 -9.09
N ARG A 85 26.72 30.33 -9.90
CA ARG A 85 27.43 30.53 -11.17
C ARG A 85 26.47 30.61 -12.37
N ILE A 86 25.18 30.38 -12.19
CA ILE A 86 24.21 30.46 -13.30
C ILE A 86 24.03 31.91 -13.70
N ASP A 87 24.19 32.20 -14.99
CA ASP A 87 23.76 33.48 -15.56
C ASP A 87 22.25 33.43 -15.86
N PHE A 88 21.47 34.12 -15.02
CA PHE A 88 20.02 34.24 -15.19
C PHE A 88 19.61 35.39 -16.13
N LYS A 89 20.53 36.16 -16.73
CA LYS A 89 20.19 37.23 -17.67
C LYS A 89 19.26 36.79 -18.82
N PRO A 90 19.38 35.58 -19.41
CA PRO A 90 18.49 35.12 -20.48
C PRO A 90 17.01 35.05 -20.08
N ILE A 91 16.68 35.07 -18.78
CA ILE A 91 15.29 35.06 -18.30
C ILE A 91 14.48 36.26 -18.80
N ARG A 92 15.15 37.36 -19.14
CA ARG A 92 14.51 38.58 -19.65
C ARG A 92 13.95 38.43 -21.06
N ASN A 93 14.39 37.41 -21.80
CA ASN A 93 14.00 37.17 -23.18
C ASN A 93 12.66 36.41 -23.30
N PHE A 94 12.08 35.98 -22.18
CA PHE A 94 10.78 35.32 -22.17
C PHE A 94 9.68 36.34 -21.87
N ASP A 95 8.57 36.27 -22.61
CA ASP A 95 7.44 37.18 -22.45
C ASP A 95 6.45 36.70 -21.38
N ASN A 96 6.37 35.38 -21.18
CA ASN A 96 5.44 34.75 -20.26
C ASN A 96 6.10 34.40 -18.91
N ILE A 97 5.39 34.63 -17.80
CA ILE A 97 5.83 34.22 -16.46
C ILE A 97 6.02 32.71 -16.33
N ASN A 98 5.19 31.91 -17.00
CA ASN A 98 5.31 30.46 -16.97
C ASN A 98 6.61 29.97 -17.62
N GLU A 99 7.02 30.62 -18.72
CA GLU A 99 8.28 30.31 -19.41
C GLU A 99 9.49 30.72 -18.58
N LYS A 100 9.42 31.88 -17.91
CA LYS A 100 10.45 32.32 -16.96
C LYS A 100 10.63 31.32 -15.81
N TRP A 101 9.51 30.88 -15.22
CA TRP A 101 9.54 29.88 -14.16
C TRP A 101 10.08 28.54 -14.66
N PHE A 102 9.65 28.09 -15.84
CA PHE A 102 10.12 26.86 -16.45
C PHE A 102 11.64 26.90 -16.71
N TYR A 103 12.16 28.02 -17.21
CA TYR A 103 13.60 28.21 -17.42
C TYR A 103 14.39 28.07 -16.12
N VAL A 104 14.00 28.79 -15.06
CA VAL A 104 14.67 28.72 -13.75
C VAL A 104 14.63 27.30 -13.20
N LYS A 105 13.45 26.68 -13.22
CA LYS A 105 13.28 25.30 -12.78
C LYS A 105 14.20 24.35 -13.55
N ASN A 106 14.30 24.51 -14.86
CA ASN A 106 15.11 23.64 -15.70
C ASN A 106 16.61 23.81 -15.39
N GLU A 107 17.11 25.03 -15.26
CA GLU A 107 18.52 25.29 -14.93
C GLU A 107 18.91 24.71 -13.55
N ILE A 108 18.06 24.90 -12.54
CA ILE A 108 18.29 24.30 -11.22
C ILE A 108 18.21 22.77 -11.29
N THR A 109 17.21 22.23 -12.02
CA THR A 109 17.03 20.77 -12.14
C THR A 109 18.22 20.11 -12.83
N LYS A 110 18.81 20.74 -13.86
CA LYS A 110 20.03 20.24 -14.52
C LYS A 110 21.21 20.09 -13.54
N ILE A 111 21.41 21.09 -12.68
CA ILE A 111 22.46 21.03 -11.65
C ILE A 111 22.17 19.92 -10.63
N MET A 112 20.91 19.84 -10.20
CA MET A 112 20.47 18.77 -9.29
C MET A 112 20.64 17.39 -9.90
N ASP A 113 20.35 17.20 -11.19
CA ASP A 113 20.54 15.94 -11.91
C ASP A 113 22.02 15.58 -12.07
N TYR A 114 22.87 16.58 -12.29
CA TYR A 114 24.31 16.38 -12.39
C TYR A 114 24.95 15.92 -11.07
N ILE A 115 24.57 16.54 -9.94
CA ILE A 115 25.17 16.23 -8.62
C ILE A 115 24.44 15.09 -7.90
N ALA A 116 23.11 15.11 -7.93
CA ALA A 116 22.24 14.24 -7.15
C ALA A 116 21.11 13.68 -8.04
N PRO A 117 21.45 12.77 -8.99
CA PRO A 117 20.49 12.22 -9.93
C PRO A 117 19.36 11.48 -9.21
N LEU A 118 18.18 11.49 -9.83
CA LEU A 118 17.01 10.77 -9.34
C LEU A 118 17.29 9.27 -9.32
N ARG A 119 17.00 8.61 -8.19
CA ARG A 119 17.15 7.17 -8.01
C ARG A 119 15.84 6.56 -7.56
N LYS A 120 15.49 5.40 -8.14
CA LYS A 120 14.38 4.59 -7.68
C LYS A 120 14.87 3.66 -6.58
N ILE A 121 14.27 3.77 -5.39
CA ILE A 121 14.54 2.86 -4.28
C ILE A 121 13.28 2.08 -3.95
N THR A 122 13.48 0.80 -3.64
CA THR A 122 12.40 -0.09 -3.22
C THR A 122 12.38 -0.15 -1.71
N LEU A 123 11.31 0.34 -1.09
CA LEU A 123 11.12 0.29 0.34
C LEU A 123 10.71 -1.13 0.74
N LYS A 124 11.54 -1.76 1.57
CA LYS A 124 11.12 -2.91 2.36
C LYS A 124 10.38 -2.36 3.58
N MET A 125 9.23 -2.94 3.93
CA MET A 125 8.34 -2.53 5.03
C MET A 125 9.04 -2.39 6.42
N SER A 126 10.33 -2.72 6.56
CA SER A 126 11.07 -2.72 7.83
C SER A 126 12.15 -1.64 7.98
N THR A 127 12.36 -0.74 7.01
CA THR A 127 13.43 0.27 7.13
C THR A 127 12.87 1.63 7.54
N ASN A 128 12.99 1.98 8.82
CA ASN A 128 12.90 3.35 9.31
C ASN A 128 14.09 4.15 8.74
N PHE A 129 13.87 4.92 7.68
CA PHE A 129 14.89 5.80 7.12
C PHE A 129 15.07 7.04 8.01
N HIS A 130 16.19 7.10 8.71
CA HIS A 130 16.65 8.27 9.48
C HIS A 130 17.56 9.14 8.58
N GLY A 131 16.96 9.79 7.58
CA GLY A 131 17.64 10.72 6.69
C GLY A 131 16.62 11.58 5.96
N MET A 132 16.86 12.89 5.88
CA MET A 132 15.94 13.83 5.24
C MET A 132 15.82 13.51 3.75
N MET A 133 14.68 12.94 3.37
CA MET A 133 14.35 12.49 2.03
C MET A 133 13.25 13.40 1.49
N ILE A 134 13.54 14.16 0.42
CA ILE A 134 12.52 14.92 -0.30
C ILE A 134 11.92 13.97 -1.34
N ILE A 135 10.69 13.55 -1.09
CA ILE A 135 9.85 12.80 -2.02
C ILE A 135 9.23 13.81 -2.98
N TYR A 136 9.45 13.65 -4.28
CA TYR A 136 8.64 14.35 -5.28
C TYR A 136 7.31 13.60 -5.41
N PHE A 137 6.20 14.28 -5.15
CA PHE A 137 4.89 13.89 -5.67
C PHE A 137 4.75 14.58 -7.03
N ALA A 138 4.56 13.78 -8.09
CA ALA A 138 4.16 14.26 -9.40
C ALA A 138 2.67 14.63 -9.39
#